data_AF-A0AAU8FLZ0-F1
#
_entry.id   AF-A0AAU8FLZ0-F1
#
_cell.length_a   1.000
_cell.length_b   1.000
_cell.length_c   1.000
_cell.angle_alpha   90.00
_cell.angle_beta   90.00
_cell.angle_gamma   90.00
#
_symmetry.space_group_name_H-M   'P 1'
#
loop_
_entity.id
_entity.type
_entity.pdbx_description
1 polymer ?
#
loop_
_entity_poly.entity_id
_entity_poly.type
_entity_poly.pdbx_seq_one_letter_code
_entity_poly.pdbx_strand_id
1 'polypeptide(L)'
;MVLRGLCMEVRFVVLRFQPIAAMNHGSLFSGIGGFDLAAEQAGFTNIFHVEIDALNREHLHLAFPNAHSYADIRQFDGTPYRGTIDIISGGFPCQDISPSKAPRGGKAQGIKGPKSGLWSEYARVVREVRPAIVCFENSAMLLRRGLEYVLCDLSQLGYDTEWRCFYAAQFGYDHFRPRIYGLAYARGHRWHHLIENGGILQEIPAGGPPRQARVTMPAQRIDRRSDFGRLRMDDGFPAELDKAKIFSYGNAIVVDIARVIFSYLKNEL
;
A
#
# COMPACT_ATOMS: atom_id res chain seq x y z
N MET A 1 -51.41 -13.65 -42.74
CA MET A 1 -50.60 -13.07 -41.65
C MET A 1 -49.78 -14.21 -41.04
N VAL A 2 -48.53 -14.38 -41.49
CA VAL A 2 -47.58 -15.37 -40.95
C VAL A 2 -46.20 -14.71 -40.93
N LEU A 3 -45.60 -14.68 -39.74
CA LEU A 3 -44.37 -13.98 -39.38
C LEU A 3 -43.14 -14.65 -40.00
N ARG A 4 -42.25 -13.85 -40.62
CA ARG A 4 -40.86 -14.23 -40.92
C ARG A 4 -39.98 -13.88 -39.71
N GLY A 5 -39.41 -14.89 -39.05
CA GLY A 5 -38.39 -14.70 -38.01
C GLY A 5 -37.00 -14.59 -38.65
N LEU A 6 -36.31 -13.46 -38.42
CA LEU A 6 -34.88 -13.31 -38.72
C LEU A 6 -34.07 -14.12 -37.69
N CYS A 7 -33.20 -15.01 -38.19
CA CYS A 7 -32.13 -15.61 -37.40
C CYS A 7 -30.95 -14.63 -37.38
N MET A 8 -30.65 -14.04 -36.21
CA MET A 8 -29.43 -13.26 -35.99
C MET A 8 -28.29 -14.22 -35.64
N GLU A 9 -27.34 -14.40 -36.57
CA GLU A 9 -26.04 -15.01 -36.25
C GLU A 9 -25.23 -14.05 -35.36
N VAL A 10 -25.07 -14.42 -34.09
CA VAL A 10 -24.14 -13.77 -33.18
C VAL A 10 -22.73 -14.22 -33.55
N ARG A 11 -22.00 -13.39 -34.30
CA ARG A 11 -20.56 -13.56 -34.50
C ARG A 11 -19.85 -13.30 -33.18
N PHE A 12 -19.40 -14.36 -32.51
CA PHE A 12 -18.42 -14.27 -31.45
C PHE A 12 -17.11 -13.73 -32.05
N VAL A 13 -16.84 -12.44 -31.84
CA VAL A 13 -15.51 -11.89 -32.02
C VAL A 13 -14.64 -12.47 -30.91
N VAL A 14 -13.84 -13.48 -31.22
CA VAL A 14 -12.73 -13.89 -30.36
C VAL A 14 -11.73 -12.74 -30.38
N LEU A 15 -11.87 -11.82 -29.41
CA LEU A 15 -10.86 -10.81 -29.13
C LEU A 15 -9.58 -11.57 -28.77
N ARG A 16 -8.59 -11.54 -29.68
CA ARG A 16 -7.24 -11.94 -29.35
C ARG A 16 -6.77 -11.01 -28.24
N PHE A 17 -6.75 -11.50 -27.00
CA PHE A 17 -6.06 -10.86 -25.88
C PHE A 17 -4.58 -10.80 -26.25
N GLN A 18 -4.14 -9.65 -26.77
CA GLN A 18 -2.73 -9.29 -26.70
C GLN A 18 -2.43 -9.13 -25.20
N PRO A 19 -1.44 -9.83 -24.61
CA PRO A 19 -1.08 -9.58 -23.23
C PRO A 19 -0.60 -8.13 -23.13
N ILE A 20 -1.37 -7.30 -22.43
CA ILE A 20 -0.94 -5.97 -22.02
C ILE A 20 0.36 -6.19 -21.23
N ALA A 21 1.44 -5.50 -21.60
CA ALA A 21 2.70 -5.59 -20.89
C ALA A 21 2.46 -5.31 -19.40
N ALA A 22 2.70 -6.31 -18.55
CA ALA A 22 2.51 -6.17 -17.11
C ALA A 22 3.55 -5.20 -16.55
N MET A 23 3.13 -4.27 -15.69
CA MET A 23 4.06 -3.36 -15.03
C MET A 23 4.91 -4.13 -14.02
N ASN A 24 6.19 -3.79 -13.94
CA ASN A 24 7.12 -4.32 -12.95
C ASN A 24 7.05 -3.50 -11.66
N HIS A 25 6.85 -4.19 -10.53
CA HIS A 25 6.65 -3.60 -9.22
C HIS A 25 7.78 -3.98 -8.25
N GLY A 26 8.28 -3.00 -7.50
CA GLY A 26 9.14 -3.23 -6.35
C GLY A 26 8.51 -2.65 -5.08
N SER A 27 8.47 -3.42 -3.99
CA SER A 27 7.91 -2.96 -2.71
C SER A 27 9.01 -2.69 -1.68
N LEU A 28 8.85 -1.59 -0.93
CA LEU A 28 9.72 -1.18 0.18
C LEU A 28 8.91 -1.14 1.47
N PHE A 29 9.52 -1.55 2.57
CA PHE A 29 8.82 -1.68 3.86
C PHE A 29 7.54 -2.51 3.70
N SER A 30 7.68 -3.66 3.04
CA SER A 30 6.57 -4.42 2.47
C SER A 30 5.61 -4.96 3.53
N GLY A 31 6.06 -5.09 4.78
CA GLY A 31 5.27 -5.67 5.87
C GLY A 31 4.77 -7.05 5.47
N ILE A 32 3.47 -7.28 5.61
CA ILE A 32 2.83 -8.54 5.19
C ILE A 32 2.51 -8.61 3.68
N GLY A 33 3.01 -7.69 2.86
CA GLY A 33 2.81 -7.72 1.41
C GLY A 33 1.51 -7.10 0.92
N GLY A 34 0.97 -6.12 1.64
CA GLY A 34 -0.30 -5.48 1.26
C GLY A 34 -0.24 -4.80 -0.11
N PHE A 35 0.89 -4.14 -0.43
CA PHE A 35 1.11 -3.54 -1.75
C PHE A 35 1.41 -4.61 -2.81
N ASP A 36 2.20 -5.62 -2.47
CA ASP A 36 2.56 -6.73 -3.35
C ASP A 36 1.30 -7.51 -3.81
N LEU A 37 0.37 -7.75 -2.89
CA LEU A 37 -0.91 -8.38 -3.20
C LEU A 37 -1.78 -7.48 -4.08
N ALA A 38 -1.84 -6.17 -3.79
CA ALA A 38 -2.55 -5.22 -4.62
C ALA A 38 -1.98 -5.15 -6.05
N ALA A 39 -0.66 -5.21 -6.18
CA ALA A 39 0.05 -5.22 -7.46
C ALA A 39 -0.28 -6.49 -8.26
N GLU A 40 -0.19 -7.66 -7.64
CA GLU A 40 -0.57 -8.94 -8.28
C GLU A 40 -2.03 -8.93 -8.72
N GLN A 41 -2.95 -8.47 -7.86
CA GLN A 41 -4.38 -8.36 -8.18
C GLN A 41 -4.68 -7.36 -9.30
N ALA A 42 -3.86 -6.31 -9.45
CA ALA A 42 -3.91 -5.41 -10.60
C ALA A 42 -3.27 -6.04 -11.85
N GLY A 43 -2.53 -7.15 -11.73
CA GLY A 43 -1.83 -7.81 -12.83
C GLY A 43 -0.43 -7.24 -13.12
N PHE A 44 0.20 -6.64 -12.11
CA PHE A 44 1.61 -6.27 -12.13
C PHE A 44 2.46 -7.49 -11.74
N THR A 45 3.75 -7.46 -12.08
CA THR A 45 4.72 -8.48 -11.68
C THR A 45 5.57 -7.96 -10.52
N ASN A 46 5.51 -8.64 -9.37
CA ASN A 46 6.35 -8.34 -8.22
C ASN A 46 7.79 -8.81 -8.48
N ILE A 47 8.73 -7.87 -8.61
CA ILE A 47 10.14 -8.15 -8.94
C ILE A 47 10.99 -8.28 -7.67
N PHE A 48 10.78 -7.41 -6.69
CA PHE A 48 11.46 -7.49 -5.40
C PHE A 48 10.61 -6.91 -4.27
N HIS A 49 10.94 -7.33 -3.05
CA HIS A 49 10.42 -6.73 -1.82
C HIS A 49 11.54 -6.54 -0.79
N VAL A 50 11.45 -5.46 0.00
CA VAL A 50 12.40 -5.14 1.08
C VAL A 50 11.64 -5.03 2.41
N GLU A 51 11.90 -5.96 3.32
CA GLU A 51 11.22 -6.04 4.63
C GLU A 51 12.18 -6.49 5.73
N ILE A 52 12.25 -5.77 6.85
CA ILE A 52 13.22 -6.04 7.92
C ILE A 52 12.81 -7.19 8.84
N ASP A 53 11.50 -7.44 9.01
CA ASP A 53 10.99 -8.53 9.84
C ASP A 53 11.11 -9.89 9.14
N ALA A 54 11.71 -10.86 9.82
CA ALA A 54 12.00 -12.17 9.25
C ALA A 54 10.73 -12.98 8.95
N LEU A 55 9.72 -12.91 9.81
CA LEU A 55 8.47 -13.66 9.64
C LEU A 55 7.65 -13.10 8.48
N ASN A 56 7.61 -11.77 8.35
CA ASN A 56 7.00 -11.12 7.21
C ASN A 56 7.72 -11.46 5.90
N ARG A 57 9.06 -11.49 5.89
CA ARG A 57 9.82 -11.98 4.72
C ARG A 57 9.53 -13.43 4.38
N GLU A 58 9.43 -14.33 5.36
CA GLU A 58 9.06 -15.73 5.11
C GLU A 58 7.68 -15.81 4.45
N HIS A 59 6.71 -15.03 4.95
CA HIS A 59 5.38 -14.93 4.34
C HIS A 59 5.45 -14.40 2.89
N LEU A 60 6.19 -13.31 2.66
CA LEU A 60 6.37 -12.73 1.33
C LEU A 60 7.03 -13.70 0.35
N HIS A 61 8.02 -14.48 0.80
CA HIS A 61 8.68 -15.49 -0.03
C HIS A 61 7.72 -16.61 -0.44
N LEU A 62 6.81 -17.01 0.45
CA LEU A 62 5.77 -18.00 0.14
C LEU A 62 4.69 -17.44 -0.79
N ALA A 63 4.27 -16.19 -0.58
CA ALA A 63 3.23 -15.54 -1.36
C ALA A 63 3.71 -15.13 -2.76
N PHE A 64 4.96 -14.65 -2.86
CA PHE A 64 5.56 -14.10 -4.08
C PHE A 64 6.92 -14.76 -4.36
N PRO A 65 6.94 -16.07 -4.70
CA PRO A 65 8.18 -16.86 -4.79
C PRO A 65 9.14 -16.42 -5.89
N ASN A 66 8.64 -15.69 -6.90
CA ASN A 66 9.45 -15.17 -8.00
C ASN A 66 10.08 -13.80 -7.70
N ALA A 67 9.67 -13.13 -6.62
CA ALA A 67 10.22 -11.84 -6.24
C ALA A 67 11.51 -12.03 -5.40
N HIS A 68 12.53 -11.23 -5.67
CA HIS A 68 13.74 -11.21 -4.84
C HIS A 68 13.42 -10.63 -3.45
N SER A 69 13.83 -11.35 -2.40
CA SER A 69 13.58 -10.97 -1.02
C SER A 69 14.82 -10.32 -0.39
N TYR A 70 14.67 -9.10 0.13
CA TYR A 70 15.73 -8.35 0.81
C TYR A 70 15.30 -7.95 2.22
N ALA A 71 16.29 -7.79 3.11
CA ALA A 71 16.06 -7.51 4.53
C ALA A 71 16.14 -6.02 4.88
N ASP A 72 17.34 -5.50 5.15
CA ASP A 72 17.53 -4.12 5.57
C ASP A 72 17.62 -3.19 4.35
N ILE A 73 16.70 -2.23 4.27
CA ILE A 73 16.70 -1.21 3.22
C ILE A 73 18.02 -0.45 3.15
N ARG A 74 18.72 -0.24 4.27
CA ARG A 74 20.02 0.48 4.32
C ARG A 74 21.14 -0.27 3.59
N GLN A 75 20.98 -1.59 3.42
CA GLN A 75 21.93 -2.46 2.73
C GLN A 75 21.45 -2.81 1.31
N PHE A 76 20.19 -2.52 1.00
CA PHE A 76 19.63 -2.78 -0.32
C PHE A 76 20.20 -1.82 -1.36
N ASP A 77 20.73 -2.39 -2.44
CA ASP A 77 21.22 -1.69 -3.63
C ASP A 77 20.17 -1.80 -4.75
N GLY A 78 19.53 -0.67 -5.06
CA GLY A 78 18.54 -0.58 -6.12
C GLY A 78 19.12 -0.40 -7.53
N THR A 79 20.44 -0.18 -7.67
CA THR A 79 21.05 0.15 -8.96
C THR A 79 20.88 -0.93 -10.04
N PRO A 80 20.88 -2.25 -9.75
CA PRO A 80 20.65 -3.28 -10.77
C PRO A 80 19.23 -3.25 -11.37
N TYR A 81 18.29 -2.62 -10.68
CA TYR A 81 16.89 -2.50 -11.10
C TYR A 81 16.60 -1.23 -11.89
N ARG A 82 17.63 -0.43 -12.20
CA ARG A 82 17.45 0.83 -12.93
C ARG A 82 16.82 0.59 -14.29
N GLY A 83 15.70 1.27 -14.55
CA GLY A 83 15.00 1.21 -15.84
C GLY A 83 14.22 -0.09 -16.08
N THR A 84 14.14 -0.99 -15.09
CA THR A 84 13.36 -2.24 -15.19
C THR A 84 12.11 -2.24 -14.33
N ILE A 85 11.99 -1.32 -13.37
CA ILE A 85 10.85 -1.18 -12.47
C ILE A 85 9.99 -0.01 -12.91
N ASP A 86 8.70 -0.26 -13.13
CA ASP A 86 7.74 0.78 -13.49
C ASP A 86 7.25 1.53 -12.24
N ILE A 87 7.00 0.80 -11.15
CA ILE A 87 6.44 1.36 -9.92
C ILE A 87 7.16 0.85 -8.68
N ILE A 88 7.59 1.78 -7.82
CA ILE A 88 7.96 1.48 -6.44
C ILE A 88 6.76 1.80 -5.54
N SER A 89 6.45 0.92 -4.60
CA SER A 89 5.49 1.23 -3.54
C SER A 89 5.99 0.95 -2.13
N GLY A 90 5.38 1.57 -1.11
CA GLY A 90 5.73 1.24 0.27
C GLY A 90 5.19 2.19 1.34
N GLY A 91 5.04 1.66 2.56
CA GLY A 91 4.63 2.42 3.75
C GLY A 91 5.81 2.64 4.70
N PHE A 92 6.52 3.76 4.58
CA PHE A 92 7.69 4.00 5.41
C PHE A 92 7.31 4.32 6.88
N PRO A 93 8.07 3.82 7.88
CA PRO A 93 7.71 3.97 9.29
C PRO A 93 7.55 5.43 9.75
N CYS A 94 6.38 5.75 10.31
CA CYS A 94 6.00 7.09 10.79
C CYS A 94 6.41 7.38 12.25
N GLN A 95 7.29 6.57 12.85
CA GLN A 95 7.36 6.45 14.32
C GLN A 95 7.78 7.72 15.09
N ASP A 96 8.44 8.68 14.43
CA ASP A 96 8.84 9.96 15.04
C ASP A 96 7.78 11.05 14.90
N ILE A 97 6.64 10.74 14.26
CA ILE A 97 5.59 11.69 13.86
C ILE A 97 4.33 11.53 14.74
N SER A 98 4.33 10.69 15.79
CA SER A 98 3.19 10.52 16.72
C SER A 98 3.44 11.15 18.10
N PRO A 99 2.51 11.95 18.67
CA PRO A 99 2.67 12.51 20.02
C PRO A 99 2.66 11.45 21.13
N SER A 100 2.23 10.21 20.84
CA SER A 100 2.10 9.13 21.83
C SER A 100 3.44 8.53 22.31
N LYS A 101 4.57 8.93 21.71
CA LYS A 101 5.92 8.50 22.11
C LYS A 101 6.88 9.66 22.42
N ALA A 102 6.38 10.90 22.47
CA ALA A 102 7.15 11.96 23.12
C ALA A 102 7.32 11.58 24.61
N PRO A 103 8.53 11.68 25.19
CA PRO A 103 8.69 11.58 26.64
C PRO A 103 7.65 12.49 27.31
N ARG A 104 7.00 12.07 28.40
CA ARG A 104 6.07 12.93 29.14
C ARG A 104 6.71 14.31 29.37
N GLY A 105 6.23 15.33 28.66
CA GLY A 105 6.74 16.71 28.73
C GLY A 105 7.75 17.15 27.65
N GLY A 106 8.09 16.32 26.66
CA GLY A 106 9.01 16.68 25.58
C GLY A 106 8.33 17.24 24.33
N LYS A 107 8.89 18.32 23.75
CA LYS A 107 8.50 18.78 22.39
C LYS A 107 8.81 17.67 21.39
N ALA A 108 7.89 17.39 20.48
CA ALA A 108 8.16 16.52 19.33
C ALA A 108 9.37 17.09 18.59
N GLN A 109 10.51 16.39 18.64
CA GLN A 109 11.57 16.64 17.68
C GLN A 109 10.93 16.34 16.32
N GLY A 110 10.85 17.35 15.46
CA GLY A 110 10.48 17.12 14.06
C GLY A 110 11.46 16.15 13.39
N ILE A 111 11.40 16.07 12.07
CA ILE A 111 12.21 15.20 11.19
C ILE A 111 13.71 15.58 11.24
N LYS A 112 14.32 15.43 12.41
CA LYS A 112 15.74 15.56 12.75
C LYS A 112 16.15 14.51 13.80
N GLY A 113 15.27 13.54 14.08
CA GLY A 113 15.55 12.39 14.92
C GLY A 113 16.10 11.22 14.08
N PRO A 114 16.87 10.29 14.66
CA PRO A 114 17.50 9.18 13.93
C PRO A 114 16.54 8.22 13.20
N LYS A 115 15.20 8.40 13.27
CA LYS A 115 14.22 7.61 12.50
C LYS A 115 13.39 8.42 11.48
N SER A 116 13.68 9.72 11.29
CA SER A 116 13.42 10.37 9.99
C SER A 116 14.33 9.87 8.85
N GLY A 117 15.34 9.05 9.17
CA GLY A 117 16.26 8.49 8.19
C GLY A 117 15.68 7.40 7.28
N LEU A 118 14.54 6.78 7.62
CA LEU A 118 14.00 5.72 6.76
C LEU A 118 13.31 6.26 5.51
N TRP A 119 12.80 7.50 5.55
CA TRP A 119 12.39 8.19 4.33
C TRP A 119 13.58 8.49 3.41
N SER A 120 14.74 8.91 3.96
CA SER A 120 15.92 9.15 3.12
C SER A 120 16.42 7.86 2.45
N GLU A 121 16.26 6.69 3.10
CA GLU A 121 16.52 5.40 2.47
C GLU A 121 15.50 5.09 1.36
N TYR A 122 14.21 5.36 1.60
CA TYR A 122 13.18 5.25 0.55
C TYR A 122 13.55 6.11 -0.67
N ALA A 123 13.85 7.39 -0.45
CA ALA A 123 14.24 8.33 -1.51
C ALA A 123 15.56 7.95 -2.18
N ARG A 124 16.52 7.35 -1.44
CA ARG A 124 17.75 6.78 -2.01
C ARG A 124 17.42 5.66 -3.00
N VAL A 125 16.58 4.71 -2.61
CA VAL A 125 16.20 3.60 -3.50
C VAL A 125 15.47 4.12 -4.73
N VAL A 126 14.55 5.09 -4.59
CA VAL A 126 13.91 5.74 -5.74
C VAL A 126 14.94 6.40 -6.67
N ARG A 127 15.96 7.06 -6.13
CA ARG A 127 17.05 7.67 -6.92
C ARG A 127 17.88 6.63 -7.68
N GLU A 128 18.11 5.47 -7.08
CA GLU A 128 18.89 4.36 -7.64
C GLU A 128 18.12 3.65 -8.76
N VAL A 129 16.87 3.25 -8.48
CA VAL A 129 15.98 2.49 -9.37
C VAL A 129 15.38 3.37 -10.48
N ARG A 130 15.09 4.64 -10.19
CA ARG A 130 14.40 5.57 -11.12
C ARG A 130 13.11 4.97 -11.72
N PRO A 131 12.13 4.54 -10.88
CA PRO A 131 10.87 4.05 -11.40
C PRO A 131 10.08 5.18 -12.07
N ALA A 132 9.17 4.84 -12.98
CA ALA A 132 8.29 5.84 -13.59
C ALA A 132 7.28 6.40 -12.57
N ILE A 133 6.88 5.58 -11.60
CA ILE A 133 5.88 5.91 -10.58
C ILE A 133 6.38 5.54 -9.20
N VAL A 134 6.08 6.38 -8.20
CA VAL A 134 6.27 6.06 -6.78
C VAL A 134 4.91 6.16 -6.08
N CYS A 135 4.53 5.11 -5.35
CA CYS A 135 3.30 5.07 -4.54
C CYS A 135 3.65 4.89 -3.07
N PHE A 136 3.44 5.91 -2.25
CA PHE A 136 3.71 5.82 -0.81
C PHE A 136 2.43 5.88 0.01
N GLU A 137 2.41 5.17 1.13
CA GLU A 137 1.35 5.25 2.14
C GLU A 137 1.94 5.74 3.47
N ASN A 138 1.14 6.51 4.21
CA ASN A 138 1.47 6.84 5.59
C ASN A 138 0.22 7.20 6.42
N SER A 139 0.42 7.36 7.73
CA SER A 139 -0.55 8.03 8.61
C SER A 139 -0.92 9.41 8.07
N ALA A 140 -2.20 9.77 8.17
CA ALA A 140 -2.68 11.12 7.82
C ALA A 140 -1.96 12.25 8.59
N MET A 141 -1.28 11.94 9.70
CA MET A 141 -0.44 12.90 10.43
C MET A 141 0.75 13.42 9.62
N LEU A 142 1.19 12.69 8.57
CA LEU A 142 2.27 13.13 7.68
C LEU A 142 1.94 14.49 7.02
N LEU A 143 0.66 14.77 6.73
CA LEU A 143 0.20 16.06 6.19
C LEU A 143 0.66 17.28 7.01
N ARG A 144 0.85 17.11 8.32
CA ARG A 144 1.16 18.21 9.25
C ARG A 144 2.60 18.19 9.75
N ARG A 145 3.35 17.14 9.45
CA ARG A 145 4.58 16.82 10.19
C ARG A 145 5.72 16.36 9.29
N GLY A 146 5.57 16.40 7.97
CA GLY A 146 6.61 15.88 7.11
C GLY A 146 6.35 15.76 5.63
N LEU A 147 5.10 15.90 5.17
CA LEU A 147 4.79 15.76 3.75
C LEU A 147 5.59 16.76 2.90
N GLU A 148 5.84 17.96 3.40
CA GLU A 148 6.64 18.98 2.72
C GLU A 148 8.06 18.51 2.37
N TYR A 149 8.70 17.69 3.23
CA TYR A 149 10.03 17.12 2.96
C TYR A 149 9.95 16.03 1.91
N VAL A 150 8.94 15.15 2.02
CA VAL A 150 8.66 14.09 1.04
C VAL A 150 8.46 14.69 -0.36
N LEU A 151 7.63 15.73 -0.47
CA LEU A 151 7.36 16.42 -1.73
C LEU A 151 8.60 17.14 -2.26
N CYS A 152 9.39 17.78 -1.39
CA CYS A 152 10.62 18.45 -1.79
C CYS A 152 11.63 17.46 -2.38
N ASP A 153 11.87 16.34 -1.69
CA ASP A 153 12.82 15.31 -2.14
C ASP A 153 12.38 14.68 -3.47
N LEU A 154 11.10 14.33 -3.60
CA LEU A 154 10.55 13.79 -4.85
C LEU A 154 10.66 14.79 -6.01
N SER A 155 10.37 16.07 -5.75
CA SER A 155 10.51 17.13 -6.76
C SER A 155 11.96 17.32 -7.22
N GLN A 156 12.92 17.29 -6.28
CA GLN A 156 14.36 17.32 -6.59
C GLN A 156 14.81 16.10 -7.40
N LEU A 157 14.19 14.95 -7.17
CA LEU A 157 14.42 13.75 -7.97
C LEU A 157 13.78 13.81 -9.36
N GLY A 158 12.95 14.82 -9.64
CA GLY A 158 12.29 15.01 -10.93
C GLY A 158 10.90 14.38 -11.02
N TYR A 159 10.20 14.27 -9.90
CA TYR A 159 8.83 13.76 -9.85
C TYR A 159 7.85 14.88 -9.49
N ASP A 160 6.68 14.87 -10.10
CA ASP A 160 5.54 15.68 -9.65
C ASP A 160 4.53 14.76 -8.96
N THR A 161 4.01 15.22 -7.81
CA THR A 161 3.32 14.33 -6.85
C THR A 161 1.92 14.84 -6.54
N GLU A 162 0.93 13.95 -6.65
CA GLU A 162 -0.39 14.14 -6.08
C GLU A 162 -0.52 13.33 -4.78
N TRP A 163 -1.45 13.74 -3.91
CA TRP A 163 -1.75 13.00 -2.70
C TRP A 163 -3.21 13.13 -2.30
N ARG A 164 -3.70 12.16 -1.55
CA ARG A 164 -5.03 12.18 -0.96
C ARG A 164 -5.11 11.32 0.29
N CYS A 165 -5.95 11.73 1.24
CA CYS A 165 -6.31 10.87 2.36
C CYS A 165 -7.51 10.01 2.03
N PHE A 166 -7.37 8.71 2.26
CA PHE A 166 -8.43 7.72 2.19
C PHE A 166 -8.76 7.18 3.58
N TYR A 167 -10.03 6.89 3.80
CA TYR A 167 -10.51 6.17 4.97
C TYR A 167 -10.80 4.75 4.56
N ALA A 168 -10.38 3.77 5.36
CA ALA A 168 -10.76 2.37 5.13
C ALA A 168 -12.29 2.20 5.00
N ALA A 169 -13.06 2.97 5.77
CA ALA A 169 -14.50 3.04 5.64
C ALA A 169 -14.98 3.29 4.20
N GLN A 170 -14.37 4.19 3.42
CA GLN A 170 -14.74 4.46 2.01
C GLN A 170 -14.70 3.21 1.11
N PHE A 171 -13.98 2.17 1.56
CA PHE A 171 -13.81 0.91 0.86
C PHE A 171 -14.57 -0.24 1.56
N GLY A 172 -15.52 0.07 2.45
CA GLY A 172 -16.40 -0.91 3.10
C GLY A 172 -15.88 -1.53 4.39
N TYR A 173 -14.77 -1.02 4.95
CA TYR A 173 -14.19 -1.54 6.19
C TYR A 173 -14.75 -0.86 7.45
N ASP A 174 -15.05 -1.63 8.50
CA ASP A 174 -15.64 -1.13 9.76
C ASP A 174 -14.60 -0.50 10.71
N HIS A 175 -13.70 0.32 10.18
CA HIS A 175 -12.77 1.08 10.99
C HIS A 175 -12.38 2.42 10.36
N PHE A 176 -12.24 3.43 11.22
CA PHE A 176 -11.78 4.77 10.82
C PHE A 176 -10.25 4.82 10.92
N ARG A 177 -9.57 4.39 9.86
CA ARG A 177 -8.10 4.48 9.71
C ARG A 177 -7.77 5.39 8.53
N PRO A 178 -7.67 6.73 8.73
CA PRO A 178 -7.28 7.63 7.68
C PRO A 178 -5.79 7.45 7.37
N ARG A 179 -5.48 7.28 6.09
CA ARG A 179 -4.14 7.14 5.55
C ARG A 179 -3.96 8.04 4.35
N ILE A 180 -2.83 8.72 4.30
CA ILE A 180 -2.42 9.46 3.12
C ILE A 180 -1.78 8.47 2.15
N TYR A 181 -2.21 8.54 0.90
CA TYR A 181 -1.54 7.94 -0.23
C TYR A 181 -1.00 9.07 -1.11
N GLY A 182 0.21 8.90 -1.63
CA GLY A 182 0.79 9.81 -2.60
C GLY A 182 1.27 9.04 -3.83
N LEU A 183 1.06 9.65 -5.00
CA LEU A 183 1.57 9.16 -6.27
C LEU A 183 2.47 10.21 -6.89
N ALA A 184 3.72 9.82 -7.11
CA ALA A 184 4.72 10.65 -7.76
C ALA A 184 5.00 10.11 -9.15
N TYR A 185 4.93 10.97 -10.16
CA TYR A 185 5.15 10.65 -11.55
C TYR A 185 6.45 11.27 -12.03
N ALA A 186 7.33 10.45 -12.61
CA ALA A 186 8.59 10.95 -13.16
C ALA A 186 8.32 11.89 -14.34
N ARG A 187 8.90 13.10 -14.33
CA ARG A 187 8.76 14.08 -15.42
C ARG A 187 9.26 13.48 -16.73
N GLY A 188 8.51 13.70 -17.81
CA GLY A 188 8.84 13.18 -19.14
C GLY A 188 8.54 11.69 -19.35
N HIS A 189 8.03 10.97 -18.34
CA HIS A 189 7.45 9.64 -18.56
C HIS A 189 5.99 9.74 -19.02
N ARG A 190 5.51 8.70 -19.71
CA ARG A 190 4.15 8.69 -20.28
C ARG A 190 3.05 8.97 -19.26
N TRP A 191 3.20 8.57 -18.00
CA TRP A 191 2.17 8.78 -16.96
C TRP A 191 2.19 10.18 -16.34
N HIS A 192 3.17 11.03 -16.67
CA HIS A 192 3.27 12.37 -16.10
C HIS A 192 2.04 13.23 -16.44
N HIS A 193 1.45 13.07 -17.63
CA HIS A 193 0.24 13.80 -18.03
C HIS A 193 -0.98 13.56 -17.11
N LEU A 194 -1.00 12.45 -16.34
CA LEU A 194 -2.09 12.16 -15.40
C LEU A 194 -2.21 13.23 -14.32
N ILE A 195 -1.08 13.78 -13.87
CA ILE A 195 -1.11 14.85 -12.86
C ILE A 195 -1.65 16.16 -13.43
N GLU A 196 -1.42 16.43 -14.72
CA GLU A 196 -1.94 17.60 -15.42
C GLU A 196 -3.45 17.51 -15.63
N ASN A 197 -3.97 16.28 -15.78
CA ASN A 197 -5.40 15.98 -15.90
C ASN A 197 -6.14 15.88 -14.56
N GLY A 198 -5.51 16.29 -13.45
CA GLY A 198 -6.13 16.35 -12.13
C GLY A 198 -5.77 15.20 -11.20
N GLY A 199 -5.04 14.18 -11.68
CA GLY A 199 -4.50 13.09 -10.88
C GLY A 199 -5.49 11.98 -10.57
N ILE A 200 -5.03 10.73 -10.58
CA ILE A 200 -5.89 9.55 -10.40
C ILE A 200 -6.43 9.46 -8.98
N LEU A 201 -5.69 9.96 -7.97
CA LEU A 201 -6.17 9.90 -6.60
C LEU A 201 -7.38 10.80 -6.41
N GLN A 202 -7.50 11.89 -7.18
CA GLN A 202 -8.64 12.81 -7.08
C GLN A 202 -9.90 12.24 -7.72
N GLU A 203 -9.76 11.39 -8.74
CA GLU A 203 -10.88 10.73 -9.41
C GLU A 203 -11.54 9.62 -8.58
N ILE A 204 -10.78 8.99 -7.68
CA ILE A 204 -11.32 7.93 -6.81
C ILE A 204 -12.51 8.49 -6.01
N PRO A 205 -13.74 7.96 -6.17
CA PRO A 205 -14.92 8.55 -5.57
C PRO A 205 -14.77 8.69 -4.06
N ALA A 206 -15.14 9.85 -3.51
CA ALA A 206 -15.15 10.07 -2.07
C ALA A 206 -16.26 9.30 -1.34
N GLY A 207 -17.07 8.52 -2.08
CA GLY A 207 -18.26 7.84 -1.61
C GLY A 207 -18.01 7.13 -0.28
N GLY A 208 -18.73 7.56 0.76
CA GLY A 208 -18.80 6.78 1.98
C GLY A 208 -19.51 5.46 1.67
N PRO A 209 -19.13 4.35 2.32
CA PRO A 209 -19.93 3.15 2.23
C PRO A 209 -21.33 3.52 2.78
N PRO A 210 -22.41 2.83 2.38
CA PRO A 210 -23.61 2.85 3.21
C PRO A 210 -23.17 2.55 4.63
N ARG A 211 -23.58 3.37 5.62
CA ARG A 211 -23.31 3.08 7.05
C ARG A 211 -23.71 1.63 7.26
N GLN A 212 -22.74 0.73 7.47
CA GLN A 212 -23.05 -0.62 7.90
C GLN A 212 -23.86 -0.48 9.18
N ALA A 213 -25.01 -1.14 9.23
CA ALA A 213 -25.78 -1.25 10.44
C ALA A 213 -24.80 -1.71 11.54
N ARG A 214 -24.84 -1.06 12.72
CA ARG A 214 -24.07 -1.50 13.89
C ARG A 214 -24.23 -3.01 13.99
N VAL A 215 -23.17 -3.76 13.68
CA VAL A 215 -23.11 -5.15 14.13
C VAL A 215 -23.03 -5.02 15.64
N THR A 216 -24.17 -5.25 16.29
CA THR A 216 -24.23 -5.31 17.74
C THR A 216 -23.57 -6.63 18.08
N MET A 217 -22.23 -6.67 18.05
CA MET A 217 -21.50 -7.72 18.73
C MET A 217 -21.91 -7.60 20.18
N PRO A 218 -22.59 -8.60 20.77
CA PRO A 218 -22.90 -8.55 22.18
C PRO A 218 -21.55 -8.45 22.91
N ALA A 219 -21.34 -7.38 23.68
CA ALA A 219 -20.17 -7.22 24.54
C ALA A 219 -19.93 -8.48 25.42
N GLN A 220 -20.98 -9.28 25.61
CA GLN A 220 -20.94 -10.61 26.23
C GLN A 220 -19.92 -11.59 25.61
N ARG A 221 -19.45 -11.44 24.38
CA ARG A 221 -18.41 -12.33 23.83
C ARG A 221 -17.00 -11.96 24.33
N ILE A 222 -16.76 -10.71 24.68
CA ILE A 222 -15.47 -10.25 25.23
C ILE A 222 -15.34 -10.62 26.71
N ASP A 223 -16.45 -10.61 27.46
CA ASP A 223 -16.48 -10.95 28.89
C ASP A 223 -16.83 -12.42 29.20
N ARG A 224 -17.12 -13.24 28.18
CA ARG A 224 -17.32 -14.69 28.40
C ARG A 224 -15.96 -15.34 28.63
N ARG A 225 -15.66 -15.63 29.90
CA ARG A 225 -14.68 -16.66 30.25
C ARG A 225 -15.14 -17.97 29.60
N SER A 226 -14.20 -18.65 28.94
CA SER A 226 -14.37 -20.00 28.41
C SER A 226 -14.90 -20.93 29.50
N ASP A 227 -15.98 -21.67 29.24
CA ASP A 227 -16.58 -22.65 30.18
C ASP A 227 -15.71 -23.92 30.36
N PHE A 228 -14.56 -24.00 29.68
CA PHE A 228 -13.67 -25.15 29.76
C PHE A 228 -12.59 -24.96 30.82
N GLY A 229 -12.98 -25.04 32.10
CA GLY A 229 -12.08 -24.94 33.28
C GLY A 229 -10.97 -25.99 33.41
N ARG A 230 -10.66 -26.77 32.36
CA ARG A 230 -9.60 -27.80 32.34
C ARG A 230 -8.63 -27.70 31.17
N LEU A 231 -8.81 -26.79 30.22
CA LEU A 231 -7.77 -26.44 29.27
C LEU A 231 -6.96 -25.30 29.86
N ARG A 232 -5.90 -25.61 30.60
CA ARG A 232 -4.87 -24.63 30.93
C ARG A 232 -4.30 -24.12 29.60
N MET A 233 -4.36 -22.79 29.41
CA MET A 233 -3.97 -21.97 28.23
C MET A 233 -5.17 -21.35 27.47
N ASP A 234 -6.08 -20.62 28.13
CA ASP A 234 -7.15 -19.88 27.42
C ASP A 234 -7.33 -18.42 27.90
N ASP A 235 -6.24 -17.79 28.36
CA ASP A 235 -6.25 -16.45 28.96
C ASP A 235 -5.51 -15.40 28.10
N GLY A 236 -5.16 -15.72 26.85
CA GLY A 236 -4.53 -14.74 25.94
C GLY A 236 -3.93 -15.38 24.68
N PHE A 237 -3.92 -14.62 23.59
CA PHE A 237 -3.14 -14.98 22.41
C PHE A 237 -1.67 -15.19 22.83
N PRO A 238 -0.97 -16.22 22.32
CA PRO A 238 0.46 -16.41 22.60
C PRO A 238 1.21 -15.10 22.36
N ALA A 239 2.10 -14.71 23.28
CA ALA A 239 2.81 -13.43 23.18
C ALA A 239 3.58 -13.28 21.86
N GLU A 240 4.04 -14.39 21.27
CA GLU A 240 4.66 -14.42 19.95
C GLU A 240 3.66 -14.15 18.82
N LEU A 241 2.44 -14.69 18.92
CA LEU A 241 1.36 -14.43 17.97
C LEU A 241 0.90 -12.97 18.04
N ASP A 242 0.79 -12.43 19.26
CA ASP A 242 0.36 -11.05 19.52
C ASP A 242 1.40 -10.02 19.06
N LYS A 243 2.69 -10.24 19.39
CA LYS A 243 3.76 -9.31 19.04
C LYS A 243 4.09 -9.29 17.55
N ALA A 244 4.14 -10.44 16.89
CA ALA A 244 4.64 -10.51 15.51
C ALA A 244 3.52 -10.47 14.47
N LYS A 245 2.47 -11.29 14.63
CA LYS A 245 1.43 -11.41 13.59
C LYS A 245 0.35 -10.34 13.73
N ILE A 246 -0.24 -10.19 14.92
CA ILE A 246 -1.33 -9.22 15.14
C ILE A 246 -0.85 -7.78 14.92
N PHE A 247 0.35 -7.44 15.41
CA PHE A 247 0.94 -6.12 15.18
C PHE A 247 1.19 -5.82 13.70
N SER A 248 1.60 -6.82 12.92
CA SER A 248 1.82 -6.67 11.47
C SER A 248 0.51 -6.40 10.73
N TYR A 249 -0.59 -7.07 11.08
CA TYR A 249 -1.93 -6.76 10.53
C TYR A 249 -2.41 -5.35 10.89
N GLY A 250 -2.13 -4.86 12.10
CA GLY A 250 -2.52 -3.50 12.50
C GLY A 250 -1.77 -2.39 11.73
N ASN A 251 -0.54 -2.68 11.30
CA ASN A 251 0.27 -1.74 10.53
C ASN A 251 0.07 -1.84 9.02
N ALA A 252 -0.41 -2.98 8.52
CA ALA A 252 -0.68 -3.20 7.11
C ALA A 252 -1.58 -2.11 6.50
N ILE A 253 -1.39 -1.86 5.21
CA ILE A 253 -2.29 -1.03 4.42
C ILE A 253 -3.61 -1.77 4.18
N VAL A 254 -4.64 -1.04 3.78
CA VAL A 254 -5.86 -1.64 3.25
C VAL A 254 -5.63 -1.97 1.78
N VAL A 255 -5.56 -3.27 1.46
CA VAL A 255 -5.18 -3.77 0.12
C VAL A 255 -6.08 -3.23 -0.97
N ASP A 256 -7.40 -3.14 -0.73
CA ASP A 256 -8.35 -2.63 -1.72
C ASP A 256 -8.08 -1.19 -2.16
N ILE A 257 -7.55 -0.35 -1.26
CA ILE A 257 -7.22 1.04 -1.61
C ILE A 257 -6.07 1.04 -2.63
N ALA A 258 -5.00 0.31 -2.33
CA ALA A 258 -3.85 0.18 -3.24
C ALA A 258 -4.24 -0.53 -4.55
N ARG A 259 -5.10 -1.55 -4.50
CA ARG A 259 -5.58 -2.27 -5.68
C ARG A 259 -6.37 -1.36 -6.61
N VAL A 260 -7.26 -0.53 -6.08
CA VAL A 260 -8.01 0.46 -6.88
C VAL A 260 -7.03 1.42 -7.54
N ILE A 261 -6.09 1.99 -6.77
CA ILE A 261 -5.05 2.90 -7.31
C ILE A 261 -4.28 2.24 -8.47
N PHE A 262 -3.79 1.01 -8.28
CA PHE A 262 -3.03 0.29 -9.31
C PHE A 262 -3.87 -0.11 -10.52
N SER A 263 -5.17 -0.38 -10.33
CA SER A 263 -6.08 -0.66 -11.43
C SER A 263 -6.29 0.55 -12.34
N TYR A 264 -6.37 1.76 -11.76
CA TYR A 264 -6.39 3.00 -12.55
C TYR A 264 -5.10 3.16 -13.36
N LEU A 265 -3.93 3.00 -12.73
CA LEU A 265 -2.63 3.06 -13.43
C LEU A 265 -2.52 2.08 -14.59
N LYS A 266 -3.07 0.87 -14.42
CA LYS A 266 -3.10 -0.15 -15.47
C LYS A 266 -3.97 0.24 -16.66
N ASN A 267 -5.09 0.91 -16.44
CA ASN A 267 -6.00 1.30 -17.52
C ASN A 267 -5.39 2.40 -18.42
N GLU A 268 -4.33 3.06 -17.95
CA GLU A 268 -3.55 4.06 -18.69
C GLU A 268 -2.37 3.43 -19.48
N LEU A 269 -2.28 2.09 -19.55
CA LEU A 269 -1.25 1.35 -20.31
C LEU A 269 -1.54 1.25 -21.80
#